data_AF-A0A9P4UEH1-F1
#
_entry.id   AF-A0A9P4UEH1-F1
#
_cell.length_a   1.000
_cell.length_b   1.000
_cell.length_c   1.000
_cell.angle_alpha   90.00
_cell.angle_beta   90.00
_cell.angle_gamma   90.00
#
_symmetry.space_group_name_H-M   'P 1'
#
loop_
_entity.id
_entity.type
_entity.pdbx_description
1 polymer ?
#
loop_
_entity_poly.entity_id
_entity_poly.type
_entity_poly.pdbx_seq_one_letter_code
_entity_poly.pdbx_strand_id
1 'polypeptide(L)'
;MSIRINATVNEARAAAAHSKEQWDRFYFITKDEAKQLSEAHPDWTRWILIPANEKDLMLQRINGRLTAEGIPPVEMIILKWRVSQLLRDIQRKY
;
A
#
# COMPACT_ATOMS: atom_id res chain seq x y z
N MET A 1 10.23 2.05 -11.25
CA MET A 1 10.96 0.73 -11.28
C MET A 1 9.94 -0.41 -11.36
N SER A 2 10.30 -1.66 -11.72
CA SER A 2 9.37 -2.81 -11.72
C SER A 2 9.59 -3.72 -10.51
N ILE A 3 8.64 -3.76 -9.57
CA ILE A 3 8.61 -4.72 -8.47
C ILE A 3 7.82 -5.95 -8.90
N ARG A 4 8.44 -7.12 -8.74
CA ARG A 4 7.76 -8.42 -8.91
C ARG A 4 6.75 -8.63 -7.78
N ILE A 5 5.64 -9.30 -8.05
CA ILE A 5 4.62 -9.63 -7.02
C ILE A 5 5.23 -10.43 -5.85
N ASN A 6 6.25 -11.24 -6.13
CA ASN A 6 6.97 -12.05 -5.14
C ASN A 6 8.17 -11.33 -4.52
N ALA A 7 8.34 -10.03 -4.79
CA ALA A 7 9.42 -9.28 -4.20
C ALA A 7 9.32 -9.31 -2.68
N THR A 8 10.46 -9.32 -2.01
CA THR A 8 10.55 -9.28 -0.55
C THR A 8 10.29 -7.87 -0.03
N VAL A 9 9.97 -7.76 1.26
CA VAL A 9 9.85 -6.48 1.94
C VAL A 9 11.11 -5.62 1.78
N ASN A 10 12.29 -6.24 1.73
CA ASN A 10 13.56 -5.55 1.55
C ASN A 10 13.71 -4.95 0.15
N GLU A 11 13.30 -5.66 -0.90
CA GLU A 11 13.33 -5.15 -2.28
C GLU A 11 12.33 -4.00 -2.46
N ALA A 12 11.14 -4.12 -1.87
CA ALA A 12 10.13 -3.08 -1.95
C ALA A 12 10.54 -1.82 -1.17
N ARG A 13 11.17 -1.99 0.00
CA ARG A 13 11.73 -0.90 0.78
C ARG A 13 12.88 -0.20 0.07
N ALA A 14 13.78 -0.95 -0.56
CA ALA A 14 14.88 -0.39 -1.34
C ALA A 14 14.37 0.42 -2.53
N ALA A 15 13.36 -0.09 -3.25
CA ALA A 15 12.74 0.62 -4.37
C ALA A 15 11.99 1.89 -3.94
N ALA A 16 11.46 1.94 -2.71
CA ALA A 16 10.84 3.12 -2.13
C ALA A 16 11.85 4.12 -1.52
N ALA A 17 13.15 3.78 -1.50
CA ALA A 17 14.19 4.56 -0.82
C ALA A 17 13.88 4.86 0.65
N HIS A 18 13.19 3.94 1.34
CA HIS A 18 12.78 4.12 2.73
C HIS A 18 13.78 3.52 3.73
N SER A 19 14.00 4.23 4.84
CA SER A 19 14.58 3.66 6.05
C SER A 19 13.63 2.61 6.66
N LYS A 20 14.10 1.86 7.66
CA LYS A 20 13.25 0.89 8.36
C LYS A 20 12.05 1.57 9.03
N GLU A 21 12.28 2.68 9.74
CA GLU A 21 11.24 3.44 10.44
C GLU A 21 10.22 4.05 9.47
N GLN A 22 10.71 4.61 8.36
CA GLN A 22 9.87 5.14 7.28
C GLN A 22 8.98 4.05 6.67
N TRP A 23 9.55 2.86 6.48
CA TRP A 23 8.83 1.72 5.96
C TRP A 23 7.77 1.18 6.93
N ASP A 24 8.10 1.10 8.22
CA ASP A 24 7.15 0.69 9.26
C ASP A 24 5.97 1.68 9.32
N ARG A 25 6.25 2.97 9.13
CA ARG A 25 5.23 4.00 9.07
C ARG A 25 4.35 3.91 7.83
N PHE A 26 4.98 3.72 6.66
CA PHE A 26 4.26 3.43 5.41
C PHE A 26 3.37 2.20 5.55
N TYR A 27 3.85 1.14 6.20
CA TYR A 27 3.05 -0.05 6.48
C TYR A 27 1.84 0.27 7.37
N PHE A 28 2.03 1.02 8.45
CA PHE A 28 0.94 1.37 9.35
C PHE A 28 -0.15 2.16 8.62
N ILE A 29 0.24 3.16 7.83
CA ILE A 29 -0.68 4.00 7.05
C ILE A 29 -1.42 3.17 5.98
N THR A 30 -0.69 2.35 5.21
CA THR A 30 -1.31 1.50 4.17
C THR A 30 -2.26 0.46 4.76
N LYS A 31 -1.96 -0.08 5.94
CA LYS A 31 -2.82 -1.04 6.63
C LYS A 31 -4.14 -0.41 7.08
N ASP A 32 -4.09 0.80 7.62
CA ASP A 32 -5.28 1.57 8.00
C ASP A 32 -6.18 1.85 6.78
N GLU A 33 -5.60 2.40 5.71
CA GLU A 33 -6.34 2.68 4.45
C GLU A 33 -6.91 1.41 3.81
N ALA A 34 -6.14 0.31 3.75
CA ALA A 34 -6.63 -0.95 3.19
C ALA A 34 -7.76 -1.56 4.02
N LYS A 35 -7.69 -1.43 5.35
CA LYS A 35 -8.77 -1.89 6.24
C LYS A 35 -10.04 -1.07 6.01
N GLN A 36 -9.94 0.26 6.02
CA GLN A 36 -11.09 1.14 5.75
C GLN A 36 -11.71 0.85 4.37
N LEU A 37 -10.87 0.64 3.34
CA LEU A 37 -11.34 0.24 2.02
C LEU A 37 -12.09 -1.09 2.05
N SER A 38 -11.56 -2.10 2.75
CA SER A 38 -12.20 -3.42 2.84
C SER A 38 -13.51 -3.40 3.61
N GLU A 39 -13.65 -2.51 4.59
CA GLU A 39 -14.89 -2.32 5.34
C GLU A 39 -15.94 -1.55 4.52
N ALA A 40 -15.52 -0.53 3.77
CA ALA A 40 -16.40 0.27 2.91
C ALA A 40 -16.84 -0.47 1.64
N HIS A 41 -15.96 -1.31 1.09
CA HIS A 41 -16.19 -2.05 -0.15
C HIS A 41 -15.77 -3.52 0.02
N PRO A 42 -16.63 -4.36 0.62
CA PRO A 42 -16.34 -5.77 0.85
C PRO A 42 -16.05 -6.57 -0.43
N ASP A 43 -16.58 -6.12 -1.57
CA ASP A 43 -16.41 -6.76 -2.87
C ASP A 43 -14.99 -6.58 -3.43
N TRP A 44 -14.24 -5.57 -2.97
CA TRP A 44 -12.91 -5.22 -3.48
C TRP A 44 -11.79 -6.03 -2.85
N THR A 45 -11.95 -7.34 -2.91
CA THR A 45 -11.05 -8.31 -2.30
C THR A 45 -9.68 -8.44 -2.97
N ARG A 46 -9.51 -7.89 -4.18
CA ARG A 46 -8.27 -7.97 -4.96
C ARG A 46 -7.95 -6.61 -5.57
N TRP A 47 -6.67 -6.28 -5.69
CA TRP A 47 -6.21 -5.02 -6.30
C TRP A 47 -6.82 -4.75 -7.68
N ILE A 48 -7.05 -5.79 -8.49
CA ILE A 48 -7.64 -5.65 -9.82
C ILE A 48 -9.11 -5.17 -9.79
N LEU A 49 -9.84 -5.44 -8.70
CA LEU A 49 -11.24 -5.07 -8.52
C LEU A 49 -11.40 -3.61 -8.08
N ILE A 50 -10.36 -3.02 -7.50
CA ILE A 50 -10.39 -1.61 -7.08
C ILE A 50 -10.35 -0.72 -8.35
N PRO A 51 -11.26 0.24 -8.51
CA PRO A 51 -11.24 1.21 -9.61
C PRO A 51 -9.93 2.01 -9.71
N ALA A 52 -9.58 2.49 -10.89
CA ALA A 52 -8.35 3.27 -11.11
C ALA A 52 -8.35 4.59 -10.33
N ASN A 53 -9.47 5.31 -10.34
CA ASN A 53 -9.65 6.55 -9.57
C ASN A 53 -9.44 6.32 -8.08
N GLU A 54 -9.94 5.21 -7.53
CA GLU A 54 -9.76 4.88 -6.11
C GLU A 54 -8.30 4.56 -5.76
N LYS A 55 -7.58 3.91 -6.67
CA LYS A 55 -6.13 3.67 -6.52
C LYS A 55 -5.35 4.98 -6.46
N ASP A 56 -5.66 5.92 -7.35
CA ASP A 56 -5.00 7.22 -7.39
C ASP A 56 -5.32 8.05 -6.14
N LEU A 57 -6.58 8.06 -5.70
CA LEU A 57 -6.99 8.71 -4.45
C LEU A 57 -6.28 8.10 -3.24
N MET A 58 -6.21 6.77 -3.16
CA MET A 58 -5.49 6.07 -2.10
C MET A 58 -3.99 6.45 -2.11
N LEU A 59 -3.36 6.48 -3.28
CA LEU A 59 -1.96 6.88 -3.42
C LEU A 59 -1.74 8.31 -2.95
N GLN A 60 -2.61 9.25 -3.34
CA GLN A 60 -2.54 10.64 -2.92
C GLN A 60 -2.70 10.79 -1.40
N ARG A 61 -3.68 10.11 -0.79
CA ARG A 61 -3.89 10.13 0.66
C ARG A 61 -2.67 9.61 1.41
N ILE A 62 -2.13 8.48 0.99
CA ILE A 62 -0.97 7.85 1.62
C ILE A 62 0.27 8.76 1.47
N ASN A 63 0.57 9.22 0.26
CA ASN A 63 1.72 10.10 0.02
C ASN A 63 1.58 11.44 0.73
N GLY A 64 0.36 11.97 0.89
CA GLY A 64 0.10 13.15 1.71
C GLY A 64 0.49 12.94 3.17
N ARG A 65 0.08 11.80 3.78
CA ARG A 65 0.47 11.45 5.15
C ARG A 65 1.98 11.21 5.29
N LEU A 66 2.59 10.52 4.32
CA LEU A 66 4.05 10.30 4.31
C LEU A 66 4.83 11.61 4.24
N THR A 67 4.44 12.50 3.32
CA THR A 67 5.13 13.77 3.10
C THR A 67 4.97 14.70 4.31
N ALA A 68 3.81 14.68 4.97
CA ALA A 68 3.58 15.41 6.22
C ALA A 68 4.53 14.96 7.35
N GLU A 69 5.01 13.73 7.31
CA GLU A 69 5.98 13.16 8.25
C GLU A 69 7.44 13.21 7.74
N GLY A 70 7.69 13.88 6.61
CA GLY A 70 9.03 13.97 6.01
C GLY A 70 9.52 12.67 5.35
N ILE A 71 8.59 11.74 5.05
CA ILE A 71 8.89 10.45 4.43
C ILE A 71 8.76 10.58 2.90
N PRO A 72 9.70 10.03 2.11
CA PRO A 72 9.60 10.06 0.65
C PRO A 72 8.29 9.43 0.15
N PRO A 73 7.60 10.04 -0.83
CA PRO A 73 6.41 9.47 -1.42
C PRO A 73 6.75 8.17 -2.16
N VAL A 74 5.77 7.28 -2.27
CA VAL A 74 5.91 6.01 -2.98
C VAL A 74 5.23 6.06 -4.34
N GLU A 75 5.70 5.21 -5.25
CA GLU A 75 5.06 5.00 -6.55
C GLU A 75 3.86 4.03 -6.45
N MET A 76 2.94 4.13 -7.42
CA MET A 76 1.77 3.23 -7.55
C MET A 76 2.18 1.74 -7.54
N ILE A 77 3.36 1.40 -8.06
CA ILE A 77 3.81 0.01 -8.08
C ILE A 77 4.13 -0.54 -6.69
N ILE A 78 4.69 0.30 -5.80
CA ILE A 78 4.95 -0.05 -4.40
C ILE A 78 3.61 -0.24 -3.68
N LEU A 79 2.67 0.69 -3.91
CA LEU A 79 1.34 0.62 -3.34
C LEU A 79 0.59 -0.64 -3.79
N LYS A 80 0.57 -0.93 -5.09
CA LYS A 80 -0.02 -2.14 -5.67
C LYS A 80 0.53 -3.39 -5.01
N TRP A 81 1.84 -3.50 -4.90
CA TRP A 81 2.49 -4.65 -4.25
C TRP A 81 2.03 -4.78 -2.79
N ARG A 82 2.03 -3.67 -2.04
CA ARG A 82 1.68 -3.68 -0.61
C ARG A 82 0.23 -4.03 -0.36
N VAL A 83 -0.69 -3.33 -1.03
CA VAL A 83 -2.13 -3.53 -0.87
C VAL A 83 -2.54 -4.92 -1.35
N SER A 84 -1.90 -5.46 -2.39
CA SER A 84 -2.15 -6.84 -2.83
C SER A 84 -1.81 -7.89 -1.76
N GLN A 85 -0.83 -7.63 -0.89
CA GLN A 85 -0.54 -8.50 0.25
C GLN A 85 -1.55 -8.30 1.37
N LEU A 86 -1.85 -7.04 1.72
CA LEU A 86 -2.81 -6.70 2.77
C LEU A 86 -4.20 -7.28 2.50
N LEU A 87 -4.71 -7.16 1.27
CA LEU A 87 -6.01 -7.72 0.90
C LEU A 87 -6.04 -9.25 1.07
N ARG A 88 -4.97 -9.95 0.69
CA ARG A 88 -4.87 -11.41 0.91
C ARG A 88 -4.83 -11.77 2.39
N ASP A 89 -4.12 -10.98 3.20
CA ASP A 89 -4.03 -11.20 4.65
C ASP A 89 -5.35 -10.90 5.36
N ILE A 90 -6.08 -9.88 4.93
CA ILE A 90 -7.44 -9.56 5.42
C ILE A 90 -8.39 -10.73 5.12
N GLN A 91 -8.33 -11.27 3.90
CA GLN A 91 -9.12 -12.45 3.51
C GLN A 91 -8.78 -13.72 4.30
N ARG A 92 -7.54 -13.88 4.79
CA ARG A 92 -7.12 -15.05 5.57
C ARG A 92 -7.49 -14.97 7.05
N LYS A 93 -7.81 -13.76 7.54
CA LYS A 93 -8.17 -13.53 8.95
C LYS A 93 -9.67 -13.66 9.23
N TYR A 94 -10.45 -13.94 8.20
CA TYR A 94 -11.87 -14.30 8.21
C TYR A 94 -12.05 -15.66 7.53
#